data_AF-A0A1V0JFX3-F1
#
_entry.id   AF-A0A1V0JFX3-F1
#
_cell.length_a   1.000
_cell.length_b   1.000
_cell.length_c   1.000
_cell.angle_alpha   90.00
_cell.angle_beta   90.00
_cell.angle_gamma   90.00
#
_symmetry.space_group_name_H-M   'P 1'
#
loop_
_entity.id
_entity.type
_entity.pdbx_description
1 polymer ?
#
loop_
_entity_poly.entity_id
_entity_poly.type
_entity_poly.pdbx_seq_one_letter_code
_entity_poly.pdbx_strand_id
1 'polypeptide(L)'
;EPPKPELSPPQNQNAPSSHETDHIFRSKLPDITISNDLPLHAYCFENLSDFSDRPCLISGSTGKTYSFAETHLISRKVAAGLSNLGIKKGDVIMTLLQNCPEFVFSFVGASMIGAVITTANPFYTQSEIFKQFSASRAKLIITQSQYVNKLGDSDCHENNQKPGEDFIVITIDDPPENCLHFNVLVEANESEMPTVSILPDDPVALPFSSGTTGLPKGVILTHKSLITSVAQQVDGEIPNLYLKQDDVVLCVLPLFHIFSLNSVLLCSLRAGSAVLLMQKFEIGSLLELIQKHNVSVAAVVPPLVLALAKNPLVANFDLSSIRVVLSGAA
;
A
#
# COMPACT_ATOMS: atom_id res chain seq x y z
N GLU A 1 20.62 -56.42 57.93
CA GLU A 1 19.83 -55.21 57.63
C GLU A 1 18.61 -55.59 56.81
N PRO A 2 17.40 -55.08 57.15
CA PRO A 2 16.18 -55.39 56.44
C PRO A 2 16.07 -54.58 55.13
N PRO A 3 15.26 -55.02 54.15
CA PRO A 3 15.14 -54.37 52.84
C PRO A 3 14.33 -53.06 52.93
N LYS A 4 14.71 -52.07 52.13
CA LYS A 4 14.04 -50.76 51.98
C LYS A 4 12.63 -50.92 51.36
N PRO A 5 11.62 -50.15 51.82
CA PRO A 5 10.28 -50.17 51.22
C PRO A 5 10.24 -49.42 49.88
N GLU A 6 9.57 -50.01 48.89
CA GLU A 6 9.26 -49.42 47.59
C GLU A 6 8.29 -48.23 47.73
N LEU A 7 8.66 -47.09 47.13
CA LEU A 7 7.80 -45.92 46.99
C LEU A 7 6.85 -46.14 45.79
N SER A 8 5.56 -46.24 46.06
CA SER A 8 4.52 -46.24 45.03
C SER A 8 4.49 -44.89 44.28
N PRO A 9 4.28 -44.88 42.94
CA PRO A 9 4.23 -43.63 42.18
C PRO A 9 2.98 -42.81 42.52
N PRO A 10 3.04 -41.47 42.47
CA PRO A 10 1.91 -40.61 42.80
C PRO A 10 0.76 -40.80 41.80
N GLN A 11 -0.44 -40.94 42.35
CA GLN A 11 -1.70 -41.00 41.63
C GLN A 11 -1.89 -39.72 40.79
N ASN A 12 -2.18 -39.91 39.51
CA ASN A 12 -2.55 -38.84 38.59
C ASN A 12 -3.90 -38.25 39.05
N GLN A 13 -3.86 -37.14 39.79
CA GLN A 13 -5.05 -36.34 40.07
C GLN A 13 -5.45 -35.65 38.76
N ASN A 14 -6.46 -36.19 38.09
CA ASN A 14 -7.18 -35.49 37.04
C ASN A 14 -7.81 -34.22 37.65
N ALA A 15 -7.12 -33.09 37.49
CA ALA A 15 -7.71 -31.78 37.73
C ALA A 15 -8.84 -31.57 36.69
N PRO A 16 -10.00 -31.03 37.10
CA PRO A 16 -11.07 -30.72 36.17
C PRO A 16 -10.59 -29.64 35.19
N SER A 17 -10.76 -29.89 33.88
CA SER A 17 -10.49 -28.92 32.82
C SER A 17 -11.28 -27.65 33.11
N SER A 18 -10.58 -26.55 33.38
CA SER A 18 -11.18 -25.22 33.43
C SER A 18 -11.86 -24.97 32.09
N HIS A 19 -13.19 -24.81 32.10
CA HIS A 19 -13.89 -24.24 30.95
C HIS A 19 -13.35 -22.82 30.75
N GLU A 20 -12.43 -22.64 29.80
CA GLU A 20 -12.05 -21.31 29.33
C GLU A 20 -13.29 -20.68 28.72
N THR A 21 -13.84 -19.67 29.41
CA THR A 21 -14.89 -18.82 28.86
C THR A 21 -14.23 -17.82 27.93
N ASP A 22 -14.40 -18.01 26.62
CA ASP A 22 -13.90 -17.06 25.62
C ASP A 22 -14.63 -15.72 25.75
N HIS A 23 -13.86 -14.64 25.95
CA HIS A 23 -14.38 -13.28 25.92
C HIS A 23 -14.18 -12.69 24.52
N ILE A 24 -15.27 -12.60 23.75
CA ILE A 24 -15.26 -12.06 22.39
C ILE A 24 -15.72 -10.60 22.40
N PHE A 25 -14.84 -9.69 22.03
CA PHE A 25 -15.15 -8.27 21.89
C PHE A 25 -15.56 -7.95 20.45
N ARG A 26 -16.45 -6.96 20.29
CA ARG A 26 -16.94 -6.48 18.97
C ARG A 26 -17.00 -4.95 18.95
N SER A 27 -17.11 -4.40 17.75
CA SER A 27 -17.39 -2.97 17.57
C SER A 27 -18.69 -2.59 18.26
N LYS A 28 -18.81 -1.31 18.63
CA LYS A 28 -20.08 -0.69 19.04
C LYS A 28 -20.93 -0.30 17.83
N LEU A 29 -20.33 -0.20 16.65
CA LEU A 29 -21.04 -0.03 15.39
C LEU A 29 -21.65 -1.36 14.95
N PRO A 30 -22.81 -1.35 14.26
CA PRO A 30 -23.41 -2.56 13.72
C PRO A 30 -22.54 -3.15 12.60
N ASP A 31 -22.71 -4.46 12.37
CA ASP A 31 -22.12 -5.11 11.19
C ASP A 31 -22.73 -4.51 9.91
N ILE A 32 -21.90 -4.31 8.89
CA ILE A 32 -22.30 -3.81 7.57
C ILE A 32 -22.24 -4.93 6.54
N THR A 33 -23.00 -4.78 5.45
CA THR A 33 -22.85 -5.67 4.30
C THR A 33 -21.59 -5.30 3.53
N ILE A 34 -20.72 -6.27 3.30
CA ILE A 34 -19.47 -6.10 2.54
C ILE A 34 -19.57 -6.95 1.29
N SER A 35 -19.64 -6.31 0.12
CA SER A 35 -19.60 -6.99 -1.17
C SER A 35 -18.18 -7.48 -1.44
N ASN A 36 -17.98 -8.79 -1.39
CA ASN A 36 -16.69 -9.42 -1.69
C ASN A 36 -16.65 -10.04 -3.09
N ASP A 37 -17.66 -9.78 -3.93
CA ASP A 37 -17.76 -10.33 -5.29
C ASP A 37 -17.01 -9.47 -6.32
N LEU A 38 -16.67 -8.23 -5.94
CA LEU A 38 -15.90 -7.31 -6.77
C LEU A 38 -14.39 -7.48 -6.52
N PRO A 39 -13.54 -7.32 -7.53
CA PRO A 39 -12.11 -7.13 -7.30
C PRO A 39 -11.85 -5.74 -6.69
N LEU A 40 -10.80 -5.64 -5.87
CA LEU A 40 -10.41 -4.43 -5.13
C LEU A 40 -10.50 -3.11 -5.93
N HIS A 41 -9.95 -3.06 -7.15
CA HIS A 41 -10.01 -1.85 -7.97
C HIS A 41 -11.45 -1.47 -8.33
N ALA A 42 -12.31 -2.44 -8.67
CA ALA A 42 -13.71 -2.18 -8.99
C ALA A 42 -14.47 -1.68 -7.75
N TYR A 43 -14.18 -2.22 -6.57
CA TYR A 43 -14.74 -1.75 -5.30
C TYR A 43 -14.30 -0.30 -4.96
N CYS A 44 -13.02 0.02 -5.12
CA CYS A 44 -12.50 1.37 -4.87
C CYS A 44 -13.06 2.42 -5.84
N PHE A 45 -13.35 2.03 -7.09
CA PHE A 45 -13.91 2.91 -8.12
C PHE A 45 -15.40 2.67 -8.39
N GLU A 46 -16.13 1.98 -7.49
CA GLU A 46 -17.54 1.60 -7.70
C GLU A 46 -18.42 2.83 -7.96
N ASN A 47 -18.18 3.92 -7.23
CA ASN A 47 -18.93 5.17 -7.32
C ASN A 47 -18.25 6.22 -8.23
N LEU A 48 -17.36 5.81 -9.13
CA LEU A 48 -16.58 6.71 -9.98
C LEU A 48 -17.45 7.73 -10.76
N SER A 49 -18.67 7.35 -11.17
CA SER A 49 -19.59 8.25 -11.88
C SER A 49 -19.99 9.48 -11.07
N ASP A 50 -19.97 9.39 -9.74
CA ASP A 50 -20.46 10.44 -8.86
C ASP A 50 -19.40 11.55 -8.67
N PHE A 51 -18.13 11.24 -8.96
CA PHE A 51 -16.99 12.13 -8.70
C PHE A 51 -15.89 12.06 -9.76
N SER A 52 -16.23 11.71 -11.01
CA SER A 52 -15.28 11.50 -12.10
C SER A 52 -14.29 12.66 -12.28
N ASP A 53 -14.79 13.90 -12.21
CA ASP A 53 -14.02 15.11 -12.49
C ASP A 53 -13.35 15.70 -11.24
N ARG A 54 -13.62 15.13 -10.05
CA ARG A 54 -13.03 15.59 -8.80
C ARG A 54 -11.55 15.20 -8.73
N PRO A 55 -10.70 16.00 -8.06
CA PRO A 55 -9.32 15.62 -7.78
C PRO A 55 -9.24 14.26 -7.06
N CYS A 56 -8.44 13.35 -7.60
CA CYS A 56 -8.12 12.06 -6.99
C CYS A 56 -6.72 12.06 -6.41
N LEU A 57 -5.71 12.40 -7.22
CA LEU A 57 -4.31 12.41 -6.80
C LEU A 57 -3.72 13.79 -7.02
N ILE A 58 -3.08 14.36 -5.99
CA ILE A 58 -2.37 15.64 -6.06
C ILE A 58 -0.91 15.35 -5.75
N SER A 59 -0.01 15.59 -6.70
CA SER A 59 1.43 15.49 -6.49
C SER A 59 1.92 16.75 -5.78
N GLY A 60 2.33 16.64 -4.51
CA GLY A 60 2.84 17.77 -3.74
C GLY A 60 4.14 18.36 -4.30
N SER A 61 4.97 17.54 -4.98
CA SER A 61 6.24 17.99 -5.55
C SER A 61 6.08 18.73 -6.89
N THR A 62 5.15 18.29 -7.75
CA THR A 62 4.96 18.88 -9.09
C THR A 62 3.77 19.83 -9.17
N GLY A 63 2.86 19.78 -8.20
CA GLY A 63 1.57 20.47 -8.23
C GLY A 63 0.55 19.86 -9.20
N LYS A 64 0.92 18.80 -9.96
CA LYS A 64 0.02 18.14 -10.90
C LYS A 64 -1.11 17.44 -10.16
N THR A 65 -2.32 17.64 -10.66
CA THR A 65 -3.54 17.01 -10.13
C THR A 65 -4.10 16.08 -11.21
N TYR A 66 -4.53 14.89 -10.78
CA TYR A 66 -5.23 13.92 -11.62
C TYR A 66 -6.63 13.74 -11.03
N SER A 67 -7.65 13.85 -11.88
CA SER A 67 -9.03 13.53 -11.52
C SER A 67 -9.22 12.04 -11.28
N PHE A 68 -10.37 11.64 -10.73
CA PHE A 68 -10.73 10.22 -10.59
C PHE A 68 -10.84 9.53 -11.95
N ALA A 69 -11.42 10.21 -12.96
CA ALA A 69 -11.51 9.70 -14.33
C ALA A 69 -10.13 9.49 -14.97
N GLU A 70 -9.23 10.48 -14.84
CA GLU A 70 -7.86 10.36 -15.35
C GLU A 70 -7.07 9.27 -14.63
N THR A 71 -7.19 9.21 -13.30
CA THR A 71 -6.51 8.17 -12.49
C THR A 71 -6.96 6.78 -12.91
N HIS A 72 -8.28 6.56 -13.04
CA HIS A 72 -8.83 5.28 -13.47
C HIS A 72 -8.41 4.94 -14.92
N LEU A 73 -8.44 5.90 -15.84
CA LEU A 73 -8.01 5.70 -17.23
C LEU A 73 -6.52 5.36 -17.33
N ILE A 74 -5.65 6.12 -16.65
CA ILE A 74 -4.20 5.86 -16.64
C ILE A 74 -3.92 4.49 -16.04
N SER A 75 -4.60 4.10 -14.95
CA SER A 75 -4.47 2.76 -14.38
C SER A 75 -4.88 1.65 -15.37
N ARG A 76 -5.93 1.85 -16.17
CA ARG A 76 -6.31 0.90 -17.24
C ARG A 76 -5.26 0.82 -18.36
N LYS A 77 -4.62 1.94 -18.71
CA LYS A 77 -3.48 1.93 -19.65
C LYS A 77 -2.30 1.17 -19.07
N VAL A 78 -1.95 1.45 -17.81
CA VAL A 78 -0.90 0.72 -17.08
C VAL A 78 -1.20 -0.78 -17.03
N ALA A 79 -2.46 -1.17 -16.79
CA ALA A 79 -2.90 -2.56 -16.84
C ALA A 79 -2.63 -3.22 -18.22
N ALA A 80 -2.99 -2.54 -19.31
CA ALA A 80 -2.68 -3.00 -20.67
C ALA A 80 -1.17 -3.06 -20.93
N GLY A 81 -0.41 -2.04 -20.55
CA GLY A 81 1.05 -2.00 -20.70
C GLY A 81 1.76 -3.11 -19.94
N LEU A 82 1.34 -3.41 -18.70
CA LEU A 82 1.87 -4.53 -17.92
C LEU A 82 1.59 -5.86 -18.62
N SER A 83 0.38 -6.04 -19.17
CA SER A 83 0.03 -7.22 -19.96
C SER A 83 0.87 -7.33 -21.24
N ASN A 84 1.13 -6.21 -21.94
CA ASN A 84 1.98 -6.16 -23.14
C ASN A 84 3.44 -6.52 -22.83
N LEU A 85 3.91 -6.26 -21.61
CA LEU A 85 5.21 -6.74 -21.09
C LEU A 85 5.18 -8.19 -20.59
N GLY A 86 4.06 -8.89 -20.74
CA GLY A 86 3.93 -10.31 -20.41
C GLY A 86 3.58 -10.62 -18.96
N ILE A 87 3.21 -9.61 -18.15
CA ILE A 87 2.67 -9.83 -16.81
C ILE A 87 1.30 -10.50 -16.91
N LYS A 88 1.11 -11.57 -16.15
CA LYS A 88 -0.14 -12.34 -16.09
C LYS A 88 -0.74 -12.30 -14.69
N LYS A 89 -1.99 -12.75 -14.58
CA LYS A 89 -2.63 -13.01 -13.30
C LYS A 89 -1.72 -13.82 -12.37
N GLY A 90 -1.54 -13.36 -11.14
CA GLY A 90 -0.72 -14.00 -10.10
C GLY A 90 0.78 -13.65 -10.18
N ASP A 91 1.25 -12.99 -11.24
CA ASP A 91 2.62 -12.51 -11.30
C ASP A 91 2.84 -11.36 -10.33
N VAL A 92 4.05 -11.30 -9.76
CA VAL A 92 4.41 -10.28 -8.77
C VAL A 92 5.21 -9.16 -9.44
N ILE A 93 4.84 -7.93 -9.13
CA ILE A 93 5.54 -6.70 -9.51
C ILE A 93 6.07 -6.05 -8.24
N MET A 94 7.35 -5.68 -8.22
CA MET A 94 7.93 -4.90 -7.13
C MET A 94 7.88 -3.41 -7.43
N THR A 95 7.28 -2.63 -6.54
CA THR A 95 7.41 -1.17 -6.55
C THR A 95 8.46 -0.74 -5.53
N LEU A 96 9.53 -0.10 -6.03
CA LEU A 96 10.58 0.53 -5.25
C LEU A 96 10.49 2.05 -5.42
N LEU A 97 9.36 2.62 -5.00
CA LEU A 97 9.03 4.04 -5.17
C LEU A 97 8.69 4.69 -3.83
N GLN A 98 8.97 5.99 -3.73
CA GLN A 98 8.39 6.85 -2.71
C GLN A 98 6.93 7.19 -3.10
N ASN A 99 6.24 8.02 -2.31
CA ASN A 99 4.88 8.43 -2.61
C ASN A 99 4.84 9.28 -3.89
N CYS A 100 4.24 8.74 -4.95
CA CYS A 100 4.02 9.42 -6.21
C CYS A 100 2.78 8.85 -6.95
N PRO A 101 2.20 9.57 -7.92
CA PRO A 101 1.06 9.08 -8.69
C PRO A 101 1.34 7.75 -9.40
N GLU A 102 2.55 7.54 -9.90
CA GLU A 102 2.98 6.33 -10.62
C GLU A 102 2.91 5.08 -9.73
N PHE A 103 3.14 5.22 -8.42
CA PHE A 103 2.89 4.14 -7.45
C PHE A 103 1.42 3.73 -7.49
N VAL A 104 0.51 4.69 -7.44
CA VAL A 104 -0.95 4.43 -7.43
C VAL A 104 -1.40 3.83 -8.75
N PHE A 105 -0.93 4.38 -9.88
CA PHE A 105 -1.27 3.86 -11.21
C PHE A 105 -0.80 2.41 -11.37
N SER A 106 0.41 2.10 -10.91
CA SER A 106 0.97 0.75 -10.90
C SER A 106 0.16 -0.20 -10.02
N PHE A 107 -0.21 0.23 -8.82
CA PHE A 107 -0.98 -0.59 -7.89
C PHE A 107 -2.35 -0.96 -8.42
N VAL A 108 -3.11 0.04 -8.87
CA VAL A 108 -4.46 -0.14 -9.41
C VAL A 108 -4.40 -0.90 -10.75
N GLY A 109 -3.45 -0.57 -11.63
CA GLY A 109 -3.29 -1.24 -12.92
C GLY A 109 -2.92 -2.72 -12.78
N ALA A 110 -2.02 -3.07 -11.85
CA ALA A 110 -1.73 -4.47 -11.53
C ALA A 110 -2.98 -5.20 -11.00
N SER A 111 -3.76 -4.56 -10.13
CA SER A 111 -5.02 -5.11 -9.62
C SER A 111 -6.02 -5.43 -10.74
N MET A 112 -6.08 -4.62 -11.80
CA MET A 112 -7.01 -4.80 -12.93
C MET A 112 -6.72 -6.05 -13.76
N ILE A 113 -5.48 -6.54 -13.79
CA ILE A 113 -5.09 -7.77 -14.49
C ILE A 113 -4.87 -8.96 -13.53
N GLY A 114 -5.23 -8.80 -12.25
CA GLY A 114 -5.03 -9.81 -11.22
C GLY A 114 -3.56 -10.10 -10.89
N ALA A 115 -2.66 -9.15 -11.16
CA ALA A 115 -1.27 -9.21 -10.72
C ALA A 115 -1.13 -8.73 -9.26
N VAL A 116 0.01 -9.02 -8.66
CA VAL A 116 0.28 -8.76 -7.24
C VAL A 116 1.37 -7.72 -7.09
N ILE A 117 1.17 -6.73 -6.22
CA ILE A 117 2.18 -5.72 -5.92
C ILE A 117 2.88 -6.04 -4.61
N THR A 118 4.20 -6.23 -4.66
CA THR A 118 5.07 -6.16 -3.47
C THR A 118 5.74 -4.80 -3.42
N THR A 119 5.95 -4.27 -2.22
CA THR A 119 6.47 -2.93 -2.01
C THR A 119 7.72 -2.98 -1.16
N ALA A 120 8.73 -2.19 -1.51
CA ALA A 120 9.97 -2.09 -0.74
C ALA A 120 10.34 -0.63 -0.51
N ASN A 121 11.05 -0.35 0.58
CA ASN A 121 11.55 0.97 0.87
C ASN A 121 12.72 1.29 -0.09
N PRO A 122 12.68 2.37 -0.90
CA PRO A 122 13.78 2.74 -1.79
C PRO A 122 15.10 3.03 -1.08
N PHE A 123 15.05 3.30 0.23
CA PHE A 123 16.23 3.54 1.06
C PHE A 123 16.87 2.26 1.61
N TYR A 124 16.30 1.08 1.37
CA TYR A 124 16.97 -0.18 1.66
C TYR A 124 18.33 -0.31 0.96
N THR A 125 19.16 -1.17 1.53
CA THR A 125 20.43 -1.61 0.95
C THR A 125 20.18 -2.54 -0.23
N GLN A 126 21.21 -2.77 -1.05
CA GLN A 126 21.12 -3.64 -2.23
C GLN A 126 20.70 -5.06 -1.82
N SER A 127 21.38 -5.65 -0.83
CA SER A 127 21.09 -6.99 -0.34
C SER A 127 19.68 -7.13 0.23
N GLU A 128 19.13 -6.09 0.89
CA GLU A 128 17.75 -6.10 1.39
C GLU A 128 16.72 -6.11 0.25
N ILE A 129 16.92 -5.23 -0.75
CA ILE A 129 16.04 -5.17 -1.93
C ILE A 129 16.07 -6.50 -2.68
N PHE A 130 17.27 -7.02 -2.96
CA PHE A 130 17.42 -8.25 -3.72
C PHE A 130 16.88 -9.49 -2.99
N LYS A 131 17.04 -9.56 -1.66
CA LYS A 131 16.40 -10.61 -0.84
C LYS A 131 14.89 -10.59 -0.97
N GLN A 132 14.26 -9.41 -0.91
CA GLN A 132 12.82 -9.28 -1.05
C GLN A 132 12.36 -9.57 -2.49
N PHE A 133 13.09 -9.07 -3.50
CA PHE A 133 12.81 -9.32 -4.92
C PHE A 133 12.82 -10.82 -5.22
N SER A 134 13.86 -11.52 -4.77
CA SER A 134 14.01 -12.97 -4.90
C SER A 134 12.93 -13.74 -4.15
N ALA A 135 12.66 -13.38 -2.88
CA ALA A 135 11.66 -14.04 -2.05
C ALA A 135 10.23 -13.88 -2.59
N SER A 136 9.92 -12.72 -3.17
CA SER A 136 8.63 -12.42 -3.78
C SER A 136 8.47 -12.99 -5.19
N ARG A 137 9.57 -13.43 -5.83
CA ARG A 137 9.62 -13.87 -7.22
C ARG A 137 9.04 -12.82 -8.18
N ALA A 138 9.33 -11.54 -7.90
CA ALA A 138 8.88 -10.46 -8.75
C ALA A 138 9.50 -10.58 -10.15
N LYS A 139 8.71 -10.33 -11.19
CA LYS A 139 9.14 -10.37 -12.60
C LYS A 139 9.60 -9.01 -13.14
N LEU A 140 9.23 -7.96 -12.44
CA LEU A 140 9.37 -6.56 -12.84
C LEU A 140 9.65 -5.72 -11.60
N ILE A 141 10.52 -4.71 -11.74
CA ILE A 141 10.69 -3.64 -10.75
C ILE A 141 10.29 -2.30 -11.38
N ILE A 142 9.47 -1.53 -10.69
CA ILE A 142 9.15 -0.13 -11.02
C ILE A 142 9.83 0.76 -9.97
N THR A 143 10.71 1.67 -10.39
CA THR A 143 11.58 2.46 -9.52
C THR A 143 11.89 3.86 -10.09
N GLN A 144 12.81 4.59 -9.45
CA GLN A 144 13.47 5.78 -10.00
C GLN A 144 14.90 5.44 -10.46
N SER A 145 15.39 6.16 -11.47
CA SER A 145 16.72 6.01 -12.08
C SER A 145 17.85 5.97 -11.03
N GLN A 146 17.78 6.85 -10.03
CA GLN A 146 18.74 6.95 -8.92
C GLN A 146 18.86 5.68 -8.04
N TYR A 147 17.88 4.77 -8.10
CA TYR A 147 17.87 3.53 -7.33
C TYR A 147 18.21 2.29 -8.17
N VAL A 148 18.39 2.44 -9.50
CA VAL A 148 18.71 1.30 -10.39
C VAL A 148 20.04 0.66 -10.00
N ASN A 149 21.02 1.45 -9.56
CA ASN A 149 22.30 0.96 -9.07
C ASN A 149 22.20 0.09 -7.81
N LYS A 150 21.03 0.05 -7.15
CA LYS A 150 20.77 -0.80 -5.99
C LYS A 150 20.14 -2.14 -6.34
N LEU A 151 19.78 -2.37 -7.60
CA LEU A 151 19.04 -3.56 -8.05
C LEU A 151 19.94 -4.77 -8.39
N GLY A 152 21.26 -4.65 -8.18
CA GLY A 152 22.21 -5.75 -8.31
C GLY A 152 22.51 -6.43 -6.96
N ASP A 153 23.12 -7.61 -7.02
CA ASP A 153 23.55 -8.34 -5.82
C ASP A 153 25.04 -8.07 -5.56
N SER A 154 25.34 -7.24 -4.57
CA SER A 154 26.73 -6.95 -4.16
C SER A 154 27.46 -8.15 -3.55
N ASP A 155 26.72 -9.15 -3.07
CA ASP A 155 27.26 -10.29 -2.31
C ASP A 155 27.49 -11.54 -3.21
N CYS A 156 26.90 -11.58 -4.41
CA CYS A 156 27.09 -12.67 -5.38
C CYS A 156 28.19 -12.35 -6.40
N HIS A 157 29.43 -12.69 -6.06
CA HIS A 157 30.59 -12.56 -6.97
C HIS A 157 30.50 -13.36 -8.28
N GLU A 158 29.53 -14.28 -8.42
CA GLU A 158 29.42 -15.19 -9.58
C GLU A 158 28.10 -15.06 -10.38
N ASN A 159 27.10 -14.33 -9.89
CA ASN A 159 25.80 -14.14 -10.58
C ASN A 159 25.25 -12.73 -10.32
N ASN A 160 25.96 -11.74 -10.86
CA ASN A 160 25.47 -10.35 -10.87
C ASN A 160 24.27 -10.28 -11.82
N GLN A 161 23.05 -10.52 -11.30
CA GLN A 161 21.86 -10.29 -12.10
C GLN A 161 21.87 -8.85 -12.59
N LYS A 162 21.82 -8.67 -13.90
CA LYS A 162 21.93 -7.37 -14.55
C LYS A 162 20.53 -6.77 -14.69
N PRO A 163 20.23 -5.65 -14.02
CA PRO A 163 18.95 -4.96 -14.15
C PRO A 163 18.69 -4.59 -15.61
N GLY A 164 17.50 -4.93 -16.13
CA GLY A 164 17.15 -4.67 -17.54
C GLY A 164 17.55 -5.77 -18.54
N GLU A 165 18.45 -6.69 -18.16
CA GLU A 165 18.79 -7.88 -18.96
C GLU A 165 18.11 -9.14 -18.40
N ASP A 166 18.27 -9.41 -17.09
CA ASP A 166 17.75 -10.63 -16.46
C ASP A 166 16.29 -10.50 -15.97
N PHE A 167 15.88 -9.27 -15.66
CA PHE A 167 14.51 -8.92 -15.30
C PHE A 167 14.19 -7.49 -15.72
N ILE A 168 12.91 -7.20 -15.94
CA ILE A 168 12.48 -5.90 -16.48
C ILE A 168 12.56 -4.85 -15.37
N VAL A 169 13.18 -3.72 -15.68
CA VAL A 169 13.22 -2.52 -14.83
C VAL A 169 12.56 -1.36 -15.55
N ILE A 170 11.60 -0.72 -14.88
CA ILE A 170 10.92 0.47 -15.36
C ILE A 170 11.26 1.64 -14.42
N THR A 171 11.72 2.74 -15.00
CA THR A 171 11.94 3.99 -14.26
C THR A 171 10.83 5.00 -14.54
N ILE A 172 10.42 5.74 -13.51
CA ILE A 172 9.40 6.82 -13.64
C ILE A 172 9.99 8.16 -14.13
N ASP A 173 11.31 8.21 -14.25
CA ASP A 173 12.15 9.28 -14.75
C ASP A 173 13.11 8.73 -15.82
N ASP A 174 14.02 9.55 -16.35
CA ASP A 174 14.91 9.21 -17.46
C ASP A 174 15.62 7.85 -17.25
N PRO A 175 15.41 6.88 -18.15
CA PRO A 175 15.87 5.52 -17.92
C PRO A 175 17.39 5.40 -18.15
N PRO A 176 18.12 4.70 -17.27
CA PRO A 176 19.46 4.21 -17.58
C PRO A 176 19.43 3.20 -18.75
N GLU A 177 20.63 2.84 -19.25
CA GLU A 177 20.78 1.82 -20.28
C GLU A 177 20.07 0.50 -19.87
N ASN A 178 19.42 -0.16 -20.84
CA ASN A 178 18.64 -1.38 -20.67
C ASN A 178 17.40 -1.29 -19.75
N CYS A 179 17.06 -0.10 -19.23
CA CYS A 179 15.81 0.12 -18.50
C CYS A 179 14.73 0.70 -19.42
N LEU A 180 13.46 0.45 -19.10
CA LEU A 180 12.32 1.04 -19.80
C LEU A 180 11.84 2.30 -19.06
N HIS A 181 11.34 3.29 -19.78
CA HIS A 181 10.64 4.42 -19.18
C HIS A 181 9.18 4.05 -18.86
N PHE A 182 8.58 4.61 -17.82
CA PHE A 182 7.19 4.37 -17.40
C PHE A 182 6.15 4.69 -18.49
N ASN A 183 6.53 5.43 -19.54
CA ASN A 183 5.70 5.69 -20.71
C ASN A 183 5.24 4.42 -21.42
N VAL A 184 6.05 3.34 -21.39
CA VAL A 184 5.64 2.04 -21.97
C VAL A 184 4.35 1.51 -21.32
N LEU A 185 4.01 1.97 -20.11
CA LEU A 185 2.80 1.61 -19.39
C LEU A 185 1.67 2.64 -19.63
N VAL A 186 1.94 3.93 -19.49
CA VAL A 186 0.88 4.97 -19.54
C VAL A 186 0.45 5.35 -20.96
N GLU A 187 1.24 5.01 -21.98
CA GLU A 187 0.90 5.24 -23.40
C GLU A 187 0.25 4.01 -24.05
N ALA A 188 0.16 2.87 -23.34
CA ALA A 188 -0.51 1.68 -23.84
C ALA A 188 -2.00 1.94 -24.10
N ASN A 189 -2.57 1.19 -25.04
CA ASN A 189 -3.98 1.27 -25.40
C ASN A 189 -4.83 0.53 -24.36
N GLU A 190 -5.68 1.24 -23.62
CA GLU A 190 -6.53 0.65 -22.58
C GLU A 190 -7.56 -0.36 -23.12
N SER A 191 -7.80 -0.36 -24.43
CA SER A 191 -8.67 -1.34 -25.11
C SER A 191 -8.00 -2.71 -25.27
N GLU A 192 -6.66 -2.78 -25.11
CA GLU A 192 -5.89 -4.03 -25.16
C GLU A 192 -5.76 -4.70 -23.78
N MET A 193 -6.31 -4.08 -22.73
CA MET A 193 -6.33 -4.66 -21.39
C MET A 193 -7.04 -6.03 -21.41
N PRO A 194 -6.41 -7.10 -20.92
CA PRO A 194 -7.01 -8.43 -20.96
C PRO A 194 -8.21 -8.52 -20.02
N THR A 195 -9.22 -9.28 -20.43
CA THR A 195 -10.29 -9.70 -19.51
C THR A 195 -9.78 -10.84 -18.64
N VAL A 196 -9.70 -10.61 -17.32
CA VAL A 196 -9.17 -11.59 -16.36
C VAL A 196 -10.25 -11.92 -15.34
N SER A 197 -10.48 -13.22 -15.08
CA SER A 197 -11.32 -13.65 -13.98
C SER A 197 -10.55 -13.54 -12.66
N ILE A 198 -10.88 -12.53 -11.86
CA ILE A 198 -10.28 -12.30 -10.54
C ILE A 198 -11.23 -12.85 -9.47
N LEU A 199 -10.71 -13.70 -8.59
CA LEU A 199 -11.43 -14.32 -7.49
C LEU A 199 -11.18 -13.53 -6.19
N PRO A 200 -12.11 -13.57 -5.23
CA PRO A 200 -11.97 -12.81 -3.98
C PRO A 200 -10.70 -13.17 -3.19
N ASP A 201 -10.29 -14.42 -3.22
CA ASP A 201 -9.11 -14.93 -2.50
C ASP A 201 -7.80 -14.84 -3.32
N ASP A 202 -7.83 -14.26 -4.52
CA ASP A 202 -6.60 -13.99 -5.26
C ASP A 202 -5.76 -12.91 -4.54
N PRO A 203 -4.43 -13.04 -4.48
CA PRO A 203 -3.54 -12.01 -3.94
C PRO A 203 -3.56 -10.74 -4.79
N VAL A 204 -3.42 -9.59 -4.14
CA VAL A 204 -3.26 -8.28 -4.82
C VAL A 204 -2.13 -7.44 -4.22
N ALA A 205 -1.82 -7.63 -2.94
CA ALA A 205 -0.69 -6.99 -2.28
C ALA A 205 0.15 -8.01 -1.49
N LEU A 206 1.47 -7.80 -1.49
CA LEU A 206 2.44 -8.65 -0.81
C LEU A 206 3.46 -7.79 -0.03
N PRO A 207 3.03 -7.03 1.00
CA PRO A 207 3.97 -6.33 1.88
C PRO A 207 4.80 -7.32 2.71
N PHE A 208 6.01 -6.92 3.10
CA PHE A 208 6.87 -7.73 3.96
C PHE A 208 6.80 -7.26 5.41
N SER A 209 6.79 -8.22 6.34
CA SER A 209 6.80 -7.97 7.78
C SER A 209 7.64 -9.01 8.51
N SER A 210 8.35 -8.61 9.57
CA SER A 210 9.00 -9.56 10.49
C SER A 210 7.99 -10.41 11.26
N GLY A 211 6.73 -9.97 11.37
CA GLY A 211 5.75 -10.57 12.26
C GLY A 211 6.18 -10.44 13.72
N THR A 212 5.89 -11.44 14.54
CA THR A 212 6.27 -11.45 15.96
C THR A 212 7.74 -11.76 16.19
N THR A 213 8.38 -12.54 15.30
CA THR A 213 9.80 -12.91 15.38
C THR A 213 10.39 -13.28 14.00
N GLY A 214 11.72 -13.19 13.89
CA GLY A 214 12.49 -13.72 12.77
C GLY A 214 12.57 -12.80 11.55
N LEU A 215 12.97 -13.39 10.42
CA LEU A 215 13.20 -12.67 9.16
C LEU A 215 11.89 -12.14 8.55
N PRO A 216 11.94 -11.08 7.74
CA PRO A 216 10.79 -10.58 6.99
C PRO A 216 10.14 -11.67 6.11
N LYS A 217 8.81 -11.76 6.16
CA LYS A 217 7.97 -12.71 5.42
C LYS A 217 6.98 -11.92 4.57
N GLY A 218 6.71 -12.40 3.35
CA GLY A 218 5.67 -11.84 2.50
C GLY A 218 4.28 -12.14 3.07
N VAL A 219 3.52 -11.10 3.37
CA VAL A 219 2.15 -11.20 3.88
C VAL A 219 1.20 -11.15 2.70
N ILE A 220 0.52 -12.26 2.41
CA ILE A 220 -0.42 -12.35 1.30
C ILE A 220 -1.71 -11.62 1.70
N LEU A 221 -2.01 -10.51 1.02
CA LEU A 221 -3.28 -9.80 1.16
C LEU A 221 -4.10 -9.97 -0.11
N THR A 222 -5.28 -10.56 0.06
CA THR A 222 -6.21 -10.86 -1.04
C THR A 222 -7.12 -9.67 -1.34
N HIS A 223 -7.75 -9.67 -2.52
CA HIS A 223 -8.78 -8.67 -2.87
C HIS A 223 -9.85 -8.58 -1.78
N LYS A 224 -10.40 -9.73 -1.35
CA LYS A 224 -11.39 -9.83 -0.27
C LYS A 224 -10.91 -9.24 1.05
N SER A 225 -9.67 -9.56 1.46
CA SER A 225 -9.13 -9.08 2.73
C SER A 225 -9.01 -7.55 2.78
N LEU A 226 -8.58 -6.94 1.67
CA LEU A 226 -8.45 -5.49 1.58
C LEU A 226 -9.80 -4.80 1.43
N ILE A 227 -10.72 -5.32 0.62
CA ILE A 227 -12.09 -4.80 0.52
C ILE A 227 -12.76 -4.83 1.90
N THR A 228 -12.68 -5.96 2.60
CA THR A 228 -13.23 -6.10 3.95
C THR A 228 -12.63 -5.06 4.89
N SER A 229 -11.31 -4.88 4.86
CA SER A 229 -10.64 -3.89 5.71
C SER A 229 -11.03 -2.45 5.36
N VAL A 230 -11.14 -2.09 4.08
CA VAL A 230 -11.56 -0.76 3.65
C VAL A 230 -13.02 -0.50 4.04
N ALA A 231 -13.92 -1.44 3.77
CA ALA A 231 -15.34 -1.31 4.13
C ALA A 231 -15.53 -1.10 5.64
N GLN A 232 -14.83 -1.87 6.47
CA GLN A 232 -14.84 -1.71 7.94
C GLN A 232 -14.37 -0.33 8.41
N GLN A 233 -13.64 0.41 7.58
CA GLN A 233 -13.17 1.76 7.90
C GLN A 233 -14.16 2.81 7.39
N VAL A 234 -14.53 2.79 6.10
CA VAL A 234 -15.19 3.94 5.45
C VAL A 234 -16.60 3.67 4.93
N ASP A 235 -17.07 2.44 4.91
CA ASP A 235 -18.43 2.10 4.46
C ASP A 235 -19.43 2.06 5.63
N GLY A 236 -20.72 2.00 5.29
CA GLY A 236 -21.84 1.99 6.23
C GLY A 236 -22.47 3.37 6.42
N GLU A 237 -23.71 3.39 6.92
CA GLU A 237 -24.43 4.65 7.19
C GLU A 237 -23.72 5.51 8.25
N ILE A 238 -23.05 4.85 9.21
CA ILE A 238 -22.25 5.47 10.25
C ILE A 238 -20.84 4.85 10.18
N PRO A 239 -19.98 5.35 9.28
CA PRO A 239 -18.67 4.75 9.07
C PRO A 239 -17.74 5.01 10.25
N ASN A 240 -16.81 4.08 10.50
CA ASN A 240 -15.85 4.18 11.58
C ASN A 240 -14.87 5.36 11.38
N LEU A 241 -14.49 5.61 10.12
CA LEU A 241 -13.76 6.76 9.66
C LEU A 241 -14.61 7.47 8.60
N TYR A 242 -15.24 8.57 8.99
CA TYR A 242 -16.03 9.39 8.07
C TYR A 242 -15.12 10.25 7.19
N LEU A 243 -14.84 9.77 5.97
CA LEU A 243 -14.24 10.52 4.87
C LEU A 243 -15.33 11.04 3.94
N LYS A 244 -15.16 12.28 3.48
CA LYS A 244 -16.06 12.99 2.57
C LYS A 244 -15.42 13.12 1.19
N GLN A 245 -16.24 13.23 0.16
CA GLN A 245 -15.77 13.46 -1.20
C GLN A 245 -15.00 14.79 -1.37
N ASP A 246 -15.24 15.78 -0.50
CA ASP A 246 -14.56 17.07 -0.46
C ASP A 246 -13.34 17.13 0.46
N ASP A 247 -12.99 16.01 1.09
CA ASP A 247 -11.74 15.94 1.81
C ASP A 247 -10.52 15.89 0.90
N VAL A 248 -9.44 16.49 1.41
CA VAL A 248 -8.09 16.31 0.91
C VAL A 248 -7.29 15.61 1.99
N VAL A 249 -6.97 14.34 1.74
CA VAL A 249 -6.26 13.46 2.66
C VAL A 249 -4.76 13.55 2.41
N LEU A 250 -4.00 13.95 3.42
CA LEU A 250 -2.55 14.01 3.35
C LEU A 250 -1.95 12.60 3.41
N CYS A 251 -1.18 12.26 2.39
CA CYS A 251 -0.38 11.03 2.30
C CYS A 251 1.12 11.36 2.37
N VAL A 252 1.58 11.67 3.59
CA VAL A 252 3.01 11.86 3.92
C VAL A 252 3.67 10.56 4.39
N LEU A 253 2.87 9.63 4.91
CA LEU A 253 3.35 8.32 5.34
C LEU A 253 3.58 7.42 4.11
N PRO A 254 4.57 6.50 4.14
CA PRO A 254 4.96 5.79 2.93
C PRO A 254 3.89 4.81 2.43
N LEU A 255 3.56 4.87 1.15
CA LEU A 255 2.65 3.94 0.47
C LEU A 255 3.23 2.53 0.35
N PHE A 256 4.55 2.37 0.45
CA PHE A 256 5.16 1.04 0.53
C PHE A 256 4.90 0.31 1.86
N HIS A 257 4.27 0.96 2.84
CA HIS A 257 3.75 0.33 4.05
C HIS A 257 2.23 0.20 4.00
N ILE A 258 1.72 -0.94 4.50
CA ILE A 258 0.29 -1.29 4.36
C ILE A 258 -0.64 -0.30 5.06
N PHE A 259 -0.19 0.42 6.08
CA PHE A 259 -0.99 1.45 6.74
C PHE A 259 -1.43 2.54 5.77
N SER A 260 -0.48 3.18 5.07
CA SER A 260 -0.81 4.26 4.13
C SER A 260 -1.47 3.72 2.88
N LEU A 261 -1.04 2.55 2.39
CA LEU A 261 -1.69 1.91 1.25
C LEU A 261 -3.18 1.66 1.53
N ASN A 262 -3.52 1.08 2.67
CA ASN A 262 -4.90 0.74 3.01
C ASN A 262 -5.69 1.94 3.55
N SER A 263 -5.32 2.44 4.74
CA SER A 263 -6.10 3.43 5.49
C SER A 263 -6.05 4.84 4.91
N VAL A 264 -5.08 5.15 4.05
CA VAL A 264 -5.00 6.44 3.35
C VAL A 264 -5.45 6.28 1.90
N LEU A 265 -4.70 5.55 1.07
CA LEU A 265 -5.00 5.48 -0.36
C LEU A 265 -6.31 4.75 -0.66
N LEU A 266 -6.46 3.47 -0.29
CA LEU A 266 -7.65 2.69 -0.66
C LEU A 266 -8.94 3.24 -0.04
N CYS A 267 -8.89 3.66 1.23
CA CYS A 267 -10.01 4.34 1.89
C CYS A 267 -10.40 5.65 1.19
N SER A 268 -9.44 6.47 0.77
CA SER A 268 -9.74 7.72 0.06
C SER A 268 -10.32 7.48 -1.33
N LEU A 269 -9.79 6.50 -2.07
CA LEU A 269 -10.34 6.11 -3.37
C LEU A 269 -11.80 5.67 -3.23
N ARG A 270 -12.09 4.80 -2.25
CA ARG A 270 -13.45 4.33 -1.95
C ARG A 270 -14.39 5.48 -1.58
N ALA A 271 -13.93 6.43 -0.77
CA ALA A 271 -14.73 7.56 -0.29
C ALA A 271 -14.87 8.70 -1.33
N GLY A 272 -14.14 8.65 -2.46
CA GLY A 272 -14.11 9.74 -3.44
C GLY A 272 -13.33 10.98 -2.96
N SER A 273 -12.44 10.83 -1.97
CA SER A 273 -11.61 11.91 -1.41
C SER A 273 -10.31 12.08 -2.19
N ALA A 274 -9.80 13.30 -2.27
CA ALA A 274 -8.51 13.57 -2.90
C ALA A 274 -7.36 13.10 -1.99
N VAL A 275 -6.29 12.58 -2.58
CA VAL A 275 -5.06 12.19 -1.88
C VAL A 275 -3.91 13.11 -2.28
N LEU A 276 -3.41 13.87 -1.33
CA LEU A 276 -2.23 14.71 -1.50
C LEU A 276 -0.96 13.91 -1.18
N LEU A 277 -0.20 13.57 -2.21
CA LEU A 277 1.00 12.76 -2.13
C LEU A 277 2.21 13.64 -1.82
N MET A 278 2.84 13.41 -0.68
CA MET A 278 4.10 14.04 -0.31
C MET A 278 5.22 13.01 -0.39
N GLN A 279 6.16 13.20 -1.31
CA GLN A 279 7.23 12.23 -1.57
C GLN A 279 8.24 12.15 -0.41
N LYS A 280 8.62 13.31 0.13
CA LYS A 280 9.57 13.44 1.23
C LYS A 280 9.03 14.42 2.25
N PHE A 281 9.05 14.03 3.52
CA PHE A 281 8.68 14.91 4.61
C PHE A 281 9.72 16.02 4.81
N GLU A 282 9.24 17.25 4.77
CA GLU A 282 9.93 18.48 5.19
C GLU A 282 8.86 19.40 5.78
N ILE A 283 9.12 19.98 6.95
CA ILE A 283 8.07 20.62 7.74
C ILE A 283 7.53 21.90 7.08
N GLY A 284 8.38 22.72 6.46
CA GLY A 284 7.94 23.93 5.75
C GLY A 284 7.04 23.58 4.57
N SER A 285 7.51 22.67 3.73
CA SER A 285 6.79 22.15 2.56
C SER A 285 5.46 21.49 2.95
N LEU A 286 5.44 20.76 4.08
CA LEU A 286 4.21 20.16 4.60
C LEU A 286 3.17 21.24 4.95
N LEU A 287 3.58 22.27 5.69
CA LEU A 287 2.69 23.35 6.12
C LEU A 287 2.18 24.17 4.93
N GLU A 288 3.05 24.47 3.96
CA GLU A 288 2.69 25.12 2.70
C GLU A 288 1.63 24.32 1.93
N LEU A 289 1.83 23.00 1.82
CA LEU A 289 0.91 22.13 1.11
C LEU A 289 -0.44 21.99 1.83
N ILE A 290 -0.45 21.91 3.17
CA ILE A 290 -1.68 21.89 3.97
C ILE A 290 -2.51 23.14 3.69
N GLN A 291 -1.90 24.31 3.80
CA GLN A 291 -2.59 25.59 3.58
C GLN A 291 -3.04 25.73 2.12
N LYS A 292 -2.16 25.43 1.15
CA LYS A 292 -2.45 25.60 -0.29
C LYS A 292 -3.59 24.71 -0.77
N HIS A 293 -3.64 23.47 -0.30
CA HIS A 293 -4.61 22.48 -0.77
C HIS A 293 -5.77 22.25 0.20
N ASN A 294 -5.87 23.04 1.28
CA ASN A 294 -6.89 22.91 2.31
C ASN A 294 -7.00 21.46 2.82
N VAL A 295 -5.87 20.86 3.20
CA VAL A 295 -5.84 19.49 3.73
C VAL A 295 -6.77 19.38 4.92
N SER A 296 -7.71 18.44 4.86
CA SER A 296 -8.75 18.27 5.86
C SER A 296 -8.54 17.04 6.75
N VAL A 297 -7.82 16.03 6.25
CA VAL A 297 -7.50 14.81 6.98
C VAL A 297 -5.99 14.57 6.94
N ALA A 298 -5.36 14.53 8.11
CA ALA A 298 -3.93 14.29 8.25
C ALA A 298 -3.67 12.92 8.90
N ALA A 299 -3.22 11.95 8.11
CA ALA A 299 -2.70 10.69 8.62
C ALA A 299 -1.21 10.85 8.97
N VAL A 300 -0.89 10.64 10.25
CA VAL A 300 0.42 10.96 10.84
C VAL A 300 0.89 9.85 11.78
N VAL A 301 2.12 9.99 12.27
CA VAL A 301 2.72 9.14 13.30
C VAL A 301 3.18 10.00 14.49
N PRO A 302 3.33 9.45 15.71
CA PRO A 302 3.68 10.26 16.88
C PRO A 302 4.92 11.16 16.73
N PRO A 303 6.02 10.73 16.07
CA PRO A 303 7.17 11.62 15.81
C PRO A 303 6.82 12.86 14.97
N LEU A 304 5.90 12.72 14.01
CA LEU A 304 5.45 13.82 13.16
C LEU A 304 4.59 14.81 13.94
N VAL A 305 3.69 14.31 14.80
CA VAL A 305 2.90 15.15 15.72
C VAL A 305 3.82 15.95 16.64
N LEU A 306 4.86 15.30 17.19
CA LEU A 306 5.85 15.95 18.04
C LEU A 306 6.64 17.04 17.29
N ALA A 307 7.04 16.77 16.05
CA ALA A 307 7.74 17.74 15.21
C ALA A 307 6.88 18.98 14.94
N LEU A 308 5.59 18.79 14.63
CA LEU A 308 4.64 19.89 14.43
C LEU A 308 4.42 20.67 15.73
N ALA A 309 4.17 20.00 16.85
CA ALA A 309 3.91 20.64 18.14
C ALA A 309 5.08 21.49 18.66
N LYS A 310 6.32 21.17 18.28
CA LYS A 310 7.54 21.86 18.73
C LYS A 310 8.07 22.90 17.76
N ASN A 311 7.54 22.99 16.54
CA ASN A 311 8.10 23.88 15.53
C ASN A 311 7.36 25.23 15.51
N PRO A 312 8.06 26.36 15.80
CA PRO A 312 7.43 27.68 15.81
C PRO A 312 6.91 28.12 14.44
N LEU A 313 7.42 27.54 13.33
CA LEU A 313 6.94 27.85 11.98
C LEU A 313 5.45 27.55 11.79
N VAL A 314 4.89 26.61 12.56
CA VAL A 314 3.46 26.24 12.47
C VAL A 314 2.55 27.45 12.69
N ALA A 315 2.93 28.40 13.55
CA ALA A 315 2.14 29.59 13.82
C ALA A 315 2.02 30.56 12.62
N ASN A 316 2.84 30.38 11.58
CA ASN A 316 2.85 31.22 10.39
C ASN A 316 1.93 30.70 9.27
N PHE A 317 1.28 29.55 9.46
CA PHE A 317 0.43 28.92 8.45
C PHE A 317 -1.00 28.74 8.95
N ASP A 318 -1.95 28.86 8.04
CA ASP A 318 -3.34 28.52 8.28
C ASP A 318 -3.56 27.01 8.09
N LEU A 319 -3.81 26.33 9.22
CA LEU A 319 -4.11 24.90 9.28
C LEU A 319 -5.58 24.64 9.68
N SER A 320 -6.45 25.65 9.63
CA SER A 320 -7.85 25.57 10.07
C SER A 320 -8.71 24.60 9.23
N SER A 321 -8.23 24.21 8.05
CA SER A 321 -8.85 23.21 7.18
C SER A 321 -8.80 21.80 7.76
N ILE A 322 -7.82 21.47 8.61
CA ILE A 322 -7.68 20.14 9.21
C ILE A 322 -8.82 19.91 10.20
N ARG A 323 -9.68 18.94 9.88
CA ARG A 323 -10.78 18.48 10.75
C ARG A 323 -10.49 17.15 11.45
N VAL A 324 -9.57 16.34 10.91
CA VAL A 324 -9.21 15.02 11.46
C VAL A 324 -7.70 14.86 11.45
N VAL A 325 -7.16 14.44 12.59
CA VAL A 325 -5.78 13.97 12.72
C VAL A 325 -5.83 12.51 13.15
N LEU A 326 -5.38 11.61 12.28
CA LEU A 326 -5.30 10.17 12.52
C LEU A 326 -3.85 9.82 12.84
N SER A 327 -3.56 9.38 14.07
CA SER A 327 -2.23 8.90 14.46
C SER A 327 -2.22 7.38 14.58
N GLY A 328 -1.20 6.73 14.02
CA GLY A 328 -1.04 5.27 14.11
C GLY A 328 0.42 4.81 14.11
N ALA A 329 0.61 3.49 14.03
CA ALA A 329 1.89 2.79 13.88
C ALA A 329 2.90 2.83 15.05
N ALA A 330 2.56 3.42 16.20
CA ALA A 330 3.37 3.41 17.42
C ALA A 330 2.51 3.57 18.68
#